data_AF-A0A8H5XG30-F1
#
_entry.id   AF-A0A8H5XG30-F1
#
_cell.length_a   1.000
_cell.length_b   1.000
_cell.length_c   1.000
_cell.angle_alpha   90.00
_cell.angle_beta   90.00
_cell.angle_gamma   90.00
#
_symmetry.space_group_name_H-M   'P 1'
#
loop_
_entity.id
_entity.type
_entity.pdbx_description
1 polymer ?
#
loop_
_entity_poly.entity_id
_entity_poly.type
_entity_poly.pdbx_seq_one_letter_code
_entity_poly.pdbx_strand_id
1 'polypeptide(L)'
;MDSPHPEEKNTALTEQERKKLRNRLSQRAFRRRQAECIRELKNRVNADQRSDSERVEALQKENKLLRQQLIDVQTKMSRMMASVQLLSDSVAKTLDDTASGEGDERQRDGERERDEQVNRNSRNEERIVEESALQSIDLEAFDPSILDFDPSFSSSSVTDNGISSELINVSGTSPFYSQIPNIWSHEYQMGMQPYLTAINATAESSLVLGKDYSFTNSPFSDHIQLLQRMLKNKLNTLGFVPEGHNPVQSVYQPVLMVLSMFNSMTRPDVMAWYAKTRFYHIIELTAWQLYPSSATFNKLHPRYRPTPAQLENPHPGIIDWIPFATIRDRLIQLHSANPHIDQIFCDAVTGYVVEALMSDLVLGAPQITVYVRVTDLINTMSSATSESENTIAMLPAPDISTLFSSPAYARAAFNKLNMDKGAGYYKIDPAFFEKYPELWDQASDVTATGMPLKPKYQKILTYPKPLDSSTVETYRSFIDFSLDAANTISMSP
;
A
#
# COMPACT_ATOMS: atom_id res chain seq x y z
N MET A 1 66.97 -18.88 -10.34
CA MET A 1 67.79 -18.07 -9.42
C MET A 1 67.57 -16.60 -9.73
N ASP A 2 66.53 -15.92 -9.29
CA ASP A 2 65.20 -16.27 -8.80
C ASP A 2 64.48 -14.91 -8.68
N SER A 3 63.27 -14.83 -9.20
CA SER A 3 62.35 -13.73 -8.92
C SER A 3 61.95 -13.72 -7.44
N PRO A 4 61.36 -12.62 -6.94
CA PRO A 4 59.92 -12.75 -6.70
C PRO A 4 59.06 -11.53 -7.07
N HIS A 5 57.81 -11.87 -7.34
CA HIS A 5 56.63 -11.09 -7.72
C HIS A 5 56.03 -10.26 -6.55
N PRO A 6 55.08 -9.35 -6.85
CA PRO A 6 54.54 -8.32 -5.96
C PRO A 6 53.35 -8.81 -5.13
N GLU A 7 53.17 -8.26 -3.92
CA GLU A 7 51.93 -8.42 -3.16
C GLU A 7 50.99 -7.22 -3.39
N GLU A 8 49.88 -7.49 -4.08
CA GLU A 8 48.69 -6.64 -4.13
C GLU A 8 48.03 -6.55 -2.75
N LYS A 9 48.01 -5.35 -2.16
CA LYS A 9 47.18 -5.07 -0.97
C LYS A 9 45.74 -4.78 -1.39
N ASN A 10 44.90 -5.82 -1.32
CA ASN A 10 43.44 -5.70 -1.28
C ASN A 10 43.01 -4.96 0.00
N THR A 11 42.64 -3.68 -0.12
CA THR A 11 42.05 -2.90 0.98
C THR A 11 40.57 -3.25 1.13
N ALA A 12 40.26 -4.29 1.89
CA ALA A 12 38.91 -4.55 2.37
C ALA A 12 38.54 -3.49 3.43
N LEU A 13 37.63 -2.56 3.08
CA LEU A 13 37.06 -1.57 4.01
C LEU A 13 36.56 -2.24 5.29
N THR A 14 36.86 -1.67 6.46
CA THR A 14 36.38 -2.25 7.73
C THR A 14 34.86 -2.09 7.87
N GLU A 15 34.19 -2.98 8.60
CA GLU A 15 32.73 -2.99 8.78
C GLU A 15 32.20 -1.67 9.37
N GLN A 16 33.01 -1.02 10.21
CA GLN A 16 32.71 0.29 10.78
C GLN A 16 32.77 1.43 9.75
N GLU A 17 33.72 1.36 8.81
CA GLU A 17 33.82 2.30 7.68
C GLU A 17 32.67 2.09 6.69
N ARG A 18 32.24 0.84 6.49
CA ARG A 18 31.06 0.51 5.67
C ARG A 18 29.76 1.06 6.27
N LYS A 19 29.57 0.94 7.59
CA LYS A 19 28.40 1.52 8.28
C LYS A 19 28.39 3.05 8.19
N LYS A 20 29.55 3.69 8.33
CA LYS A 20 29.70 5.14 8.15
C LYS A 20 29.39 5.58 6.72
N LEU A 21 29.89 4.82 5.73
CA LEU A 21 29.61 5.09 4.31
C LEU A 21 28.12 4.94 3.98
N ARG A 22 27.47 3.89 4.49
CA ARG A 22 26.02 3.66 4.36
C ARG A 22 25.22 4.82 4.92
N ASN A 23 25.50 5.22 6.17
CA ASN A 23 24.81 6.35 6.79
C ASN A 23 25.02 7.66 6.01
N ARG A 24 26.23 7.89 5.48
CA ARG A 24 26.55 9.07 4.67
C ARG A 24 25.78 9.08 3.35
N LEU A 25 25.67 7.93 2.68
CA LEU A 25 24.92 7.77 1.43
C LEU A 25 23.41 7.89 1.66
N SER A 26 22.87 7.25 2.70
CA SER A 26 21.46 7.37 3.09
C SER A 26 21.08 8.81 3.43
N GLN A 27 21.92 9.54 4.18
CA GLN A 27 21.68 10.96 4.45
C GLN A 27 21.76 11.82 3.19
N ARG A 28 22.70 11.55 2.28
CA ARG A 28 22.81 12.27 1.00
C ARG A 28 21.59 12.02 0.12
N ALA A 29 21.12 10.77 0.05
CA ALA A 29 19.92 10.39 -0.69
C ALA A 29 18.67 11.03 -0.07
N PHE A 30 18.54 11.03 1.26
CA PHE A 30 17.45 11.69 1.97
C PHE A 30 17.42 13.20 1.68
N ARG A 31 18.56 13.88 1.80
CA ARG A 31 18.68 15.32 1.48
C ARG A 31 18.37 15.60 0.01
N ARG A 32 18.76 14.71 -0.90
CA ARG A 32 18.43 14.82 -2.34
C ARG A 32 16.93 14.67 -2.59
N ARG A 33 16.27 13.69 -1.97
CA ARG A 33 14.81 13.49 -2.05
C ARG A 33 14.05 14.68 -1.48
N GLN A 34 14.52 15.23 -0.36
CA GLN A 34 13.93 16.43 0.25
C GLN A 34 14.09 17.66 -0.66
N ALA A 35 15.27 17.86 -1.23
CA ALA A 35 15.51 18.97 -2.18
C ALA A 35 14.67 18.83 -3.45
N GLU A 36 14.47 17.61 -3.94
CA GLU A 36 13.67 17.33 -5.12
C GLU A 36 12.17 17.51 -4.85
N CYS A 37 11.68 17.06 -3.69
CA CYS A 37 10.31 17.32 -3.23
C CYS A 37 10.07 18.82 -3.03
N ILE A 38 11.00 19.56 -2.43
CA ILE A 38 10.90 21.01 -2.28
C ILE A 38 10.90 21.69 -3.65
N ARG A 39 11.72 21.24 -4.61
CA ARG A 39 11.75 21.76 -5.97
C ARG A 39 10.45 21.47 -6.71
N GLU A 40 9.89 20.28 -6.55
CA GLU A 40 8.61 19.88 -7.13
C GLU A 40 7.44 20.66 -6.52
N LEU A 41 7.43 20.84 -5.19
CA LEU A 41 6.48 21.70 -4.48
C LEU A 41 6.60 23.15 -4.94
N LYS A 42 7.82 23.69 -5.05
CA LYS A 42 8.05 25.06 -5.59
C LYS A 42 7.58 25.18 -7.04
N ASN A 43 7.81 24.16 -7.86
CA ASN A 43 7.35 24.16 -9.26
C ASN A 43 5.83 24.03 -9.36
N ARG A 44 5.18 23.27 -8.48
CA ARG A 44 3.72 23.19 -8.37
C ARG A 44 3.13 24.51 -7.88
N VAL A 45 3.75 25.15 -6.88
CA VAL A 45 3.40 26.49 -6.39
C VAL A 45 3.57 27.56 -7.48
N ASN A 46 4.58 27.44 -8.34
CA ASN A 46 4.80 28.39 -9.45
C ASN A 46 3.93 28.09 -10.69
N ALA A 47 3.50 26.84 -10.90
CA ALA A 47 2.69 26.43 -12.05
C ALA A 47 1.18 26.61 -11.81
N ASP A 48 0.71 26.45 -10.57
CA ASP A 48 -0.69 26.69 -10.18
C ASP A 48 -0.85 28.09 -9.57
N GLN A 49 -0.84 29.13 -10.42
CA GLN A 49 -1.42 30.44 -10.06
C GLN A 49 -2.95 30.42 -10.13
N ARG A 50 -3.59 29.51 -9.37
CA ARG A 50 -4.97 29.66 -8.89
C ARG A 50 -4.93 29.61 -7.37
N SER A 51 -5.44 30.68 -6.76
CA SER A 51 -5.06 31.13 -5.42
C SER A 51 -5.35 30.13 -4.30
N ASP A 52 -4.30 29.71 -3.58
CA ASP A 52 -4.40 29.03 -2.28
C ASP A 52 -5.31 29.79 -1.29
N SER A 53 -5.43 31.11 -1.43
CA SER A 53 -6.37 31.93 -0.65
C SER A 53 -7.82 31.44 -0.78
N GLU A 54 -8.25 31.04 -1.98
CA GLU A 54 -9.62 30.61 -2.24
C GLU A 54 -9.86 29.17 -1.77
N ARG A 55 -8.84 28.32 -1.88
CA ARG A 55 -8.86 26.94 -1.37
C ARG A 55 -8.81 26.89 0.16
N VAL A 56 -8.00 27.74 0.78
CA VAL A 56 -7.93 27.89 2.24
C VAL A 56 -9.26 28.43 2.77
N GLU A 57 -9.87 29.42 2.10
CA GLU A 57 -11.18 29.93 2.51
C GLU A 57 -12.29 28.87 2.39
N ALA A 58 -12.28 28.07 1.32
CA ALA A 58 -13.22 26.95 1.14
C ALA A 58 -13.03 25.88 2.22
N LEU A 59 -11.78 25.50 2.51
CA LEU A 59 -11.46 24.54 3.57
C LEU A 59 -11.78 25.07 4.97
N GLN A 60 -11.62 26.37 5.22
CA GLN A 60 -12.03 27.01 6.48
C GLN A 60 -13.55 27.01 6.64
N LYS A 61 -14.31 27.28 5.57
CA LYS A 61 -15.79 27.17 5.56
C LYS A 61 -16.24 25.73 5.82
N GLU A 62 -15.61 24.75 5.19
CA GLU A 62 -15.90 23.34 5.40
C GLU A 62 -15.55 22.89 6.83
N ASN A 63 -14.39 23.31 7.36
CA ASN A 63 -14.00 23.01 8.74
C ASN A 63 -14.99 23.61 9.76
N LYS A 64 -15.48 24.83 9.51
CA LYS A 64 -16.52 25.47 10.34
C LYS A 64 -17.83 24.68 10.30
N LEU A 65 -18.25 24.20 9.14
CA LEU A 65 -19.45 23.39 8.99
C LEU A 65 -19.32 22.04 9.72
N LEU A 66 -18.17 21.39 9.59
CA LEU A 66 -17.89 20.11 10.25
C LEU A 66 -17.84 20.26 11.78
N ARG A 67 -17.27 21.36 12.30
CA ARG A 67 -17.30 21.67 13.74
C ARG A 67 -18.72 21.90 14.25
N GLN A 68 -19.56 22.59 13.47
CA GLN A 68 -20.97 22.80 13.81
C GLN A 68 -21.72 21.45 13.87
N GLN A 69 -21.48 20.57 12.90
CA GLN A 69 -22.06 19.22 12.89
C GLN A 69 -21.60 18.36 14.07
N LEU A 70 -20.33 18.48 14.47
CA LEU A 70 -19.79 17.77 15.63
C LEU A 70 -20.49 18.20 16.93
N ILE A 71 -20.70 19.51 17.12
CA ILE A 71 -21.42 20.07 18.28
C ILE A 71 -22.87 19.57 18.30
N ASP A 72 -23.55 19.53 17.15
CA ASP A 72 -24.92 19.03 17.02
C ASP A 72 -25.03 17.53 17.34
N VAL A 73 -24.06 16.73 16.89
CA VAL A 73 -24.01 15.30 17.20
C VAL A 73 -23.72 15.08 18.69
N GLN A 74 -22.78 15.83 19.25
CA GLN A 74 -22.43 15.73 20.67
C GLN A 74 -23.61 16.13 21.57
N THR A 75 -24.32 17.22 21.25
CA THR A 75 -25.52 17.62 22.01
C THR A 75 -26.65 16.61 21.90
N LYS A 76 -26.86 15.99 20.72
CA LYS A 76 -27.79 14.86 20.57
C LYS A 76 -27.38 13.66 21.41
N MET A 77 -26.08 13.35 21.45
CA MET A 77 -25.55 12.23 22.25
C MET A 77 -25.73 12.47 23.75
N SER A 78 -25.46 13.70 24.23
CA SER A 78 -25.72 14.07 25.62
C SER A 78 -27.20 13.99 26.01
N ARG A 79 -28.12 14.36 25.11
CA ARG A 79 -29.57 14.21 25.34
C ARG A 79 -30.00 12.74 25.41
N MET A 80 -29.43 11.89 24.54
CA MET A 80 -29.67 10.45 24.61
C MET A 80 -29.10 9.85 25.90
N MET A 81 -27.89 10.23 26.31
CA MET A 81 -27.31 9.76 27.57
C MET A 81 -28.18 10.18 28.77
N ALA A 82 -28.67 11.42 28.82
CA ALA A 82 -29.58 11.86 29.87
C ALA A 82 -30.89 11.04 29.87
N SER A 83 -31.42 10.73 28.69
CA SER A 83 -32.65 9.92 28.56
C SER A 83 -32.42 8.47 28.98
N VAL A 84 -31.27 7.88 28.64
CA VAL A 84 -30.86 6.54 29.07
C VAL A 84 -30.64 6.50 30.58
N GLN A 85 -30.04 7.54 31.17
CA GLN A 85 -29.85 7.65 32.61
C GLN A 85 -31.20 7.75 33.33
N LEU A 86 -32.14 8.57 32.85
CA LEU A 86 -33.49 8.66 33.40
C LEU A 86 -34.27 7.34 33.30
N LEU A 87 -34.10 6.61 32.20
CA LEU A 87 -34.68 5.27 32.06
C LEU A 87 -34.02 4.27 33.01
N SER A 88 -32.70 4.34 33.19
CA SER A 88 -31.94 3.52 34.14
C SER A 88 -32.39 3.78 35.57
N ASP A 89 -32.56 5.04 35.95
CA ASP A 89 -32.99 5.44 37.29
C ASP A 89 -34.45 5.06 37.55
N SER A 90 -35.31 5.15 36.53
CA SER A 90 -36.71 4.68 36.59
C SER A 90 -36.78 3.17 36.78
N VAL A 91 -35.95 2.40 36.06
CA VAL A 91 -35.84 0.94 36.20
C VAL A 91 -35.32 0.57 37.59
N ALA A 92 -34.27 1.25 38.07
CA ALA A 92 -33.74 1.04 39.41
C ALA A 92 -34.79 1.33 40.49
N LYS A 93 -35.57 2.41 40.35
CA LYS A 93 -36.66 2.74 41.27
C LYS A 93 -37.78 1.70 41.27
N THR A 94 -38.18 1.18 40.11
CA THR A 94 -39.18 0.09 40.06
C THR A 94 -38.68 -1.22 40.67
N LEU A 95 -37.37 -1.46 40.62
CA LEU A 95 -36.72 -2.61 41.26
C LEU A 95 -36.64 -2.44 42.79
N ASP A 96 -36.38 -1.22 43.28
CA ASP A 96 -36.42 -0.93 44.72
C ASP A 96 -37.86 -0.95 45.28
N ASP A 97 -38.83 -0.39 44.56
CA ASP A 97 -40.25 -0.40 44.96
C ASP A 97 -40.83 -1.83 45.00
N THR A 98 -40.29 -2.75 44.20
CA THR A 98 -40.65 -4.19 44.26
C THR A 98 -39.88 -4.95 45.35
N ALA A 99 -38.76 -4.44 45.84
CA ALA A 99 -38.00 -5.01 46.95
C ALA A 99 -38.51 -4.57 48.34
N SER A 100 -39.15 -3.40 48.45
CA SER A 100 -39.73 -2.88 49.71
C SER A 100 -41.21 -3.26 49.96
N GLY A 101 -41.79 -4.14 49.15
CA GLY A 101 -43.22 -4.52 49.19
C GLY A 101 -43.59 -5.75 50.04
N GLU A 102 -42.67 -6.33 50.81
CA GLU A 102 -42.97 -7.42 51.75
C GLU A 102 -42.61 -7.00 53.19
N GLY A 103 -43.54 -6.33 53.88
CA GLY A 103 -43.32 -5.97 55.28
C GLY A 103 -44.39 -5.07 55.90
N ASP A 104 -45.39 -5.71 56.49
CA ASP A 104 -46.08 -5.33 57.73
C ASP A 104 -47.47 -4.69 57.67
N GLU A 105 -48.37 -5.37 58.39
CA GLU A 105 -49.76 -5.03 58.65
C GLU A 105 -49.85 -4.01 59.80
N ARG A 106 -50.82 -3.07 59.73
CA ARG A 106 -51.87 -2.79 60.75
C ARG A 106 -52.27 -1.31 60.90
N GLN A 107 -53.59 -1.14 60.78
CA GLN A 107 -54.50 -0.28 61.56
C GLN A 107 -54.68 1.23 61.27
N ARG A 108 -55.90 1.49 60.75
CA ARG A 108 -56.99 2.34 61.28
C ARG A 108 -57.16 3.81 60.83
N ASP A 109 -58.28 3.97 60.10
CA ASP A 109 -59.45 4.83 60.34
C ASP A 109 -59.44 6.35 60.05
N GLY A 110 -60.45 6.76 59.25
CA GLY A 110 -61.03 8.11 59.12
C GLY A 110 -61.25 8.55 57.67
N GLU A 111 -62.39 8.28 57.01
CA GLU A 111 -63.58 9.18 56.86
C GLU A 111 -63.21 10.58 56.31
N ARG A 112 -63.77 11.18 55.22
CA ARG A 112 -65.08 11.12 54.55
C ARG A 112 -65.08 11.97 53.24
N GLU A 113 -65.94 11.53 52.29
CA GLU A 113 -66.87 12.30 51.41
C GLU A 113 -66.38 13.27 50.29
N ARG A 114 -66.77 12.96 49.04
CA ARG A 114 -67.73 13.66 48.12
C ARG A 114 -67.22 14.97 47.50
N ASP A 115 -67.50 15.40 46.28
CA ASP A 115 -68.29 14.96 45.12
C ASP A 115 -67.82 15.82 43.90
N GLU A 116 -68.08 15.35 42.67
CA GLU A 116 -68.44 16.10 41.43
C GLU A 116 -67.66 17.38 41.00
N GLN A 117 -67.45 17.77 39.74
CA GLN A 117 -67.80 17.39 38.38
C GLN A 117 -67.07 18.41 37.45
N VAL A 118 -66.73 17.98 36.23
CA VAL A 118 -66.95 18.74 34.96
C VAL A 118 -66.04 19.93 34.57
N ASN A 119 -65.25 19.66 33.52
CA ASN A 119 -65.00 20.42 32.27
C ASN A 119 -63.93 21.52 32.11
N ARG A 120 -63.21 21.31 30.99
CA ARG A 120 -62.82 22.24 29.90
C ARG A 120 -61.65 23.21 30.08
N ASN A 121 -60.57 22.86 29.37
CA ASN A 121 -59.78 23.67 28.42
C ASN A 121 -59.71 25.19 28.62
N SER A 122 -58.50 25.71 28.86
CA SER A 122 -57.66 26.32 27.81
C SER A 122 -56.49 27.12 28.40
N ARG A 123 -55.30 26.86 27.85
CA ARG A 123 -54.18 27.76 27.56
C ARG A 123 -53.89 28.99 28.45
N ASN A 124 -52.63 28.94 28.91
CA ASN A 124 -51.59 29.96 28.92
C ASN A 124 -51.30 30.74 30.22
N GLU A 125 -50.03 30.55 30.61
CA GLU A 125 -49.07 31.54 31.11
C GLU A 125 -48.87 31.73 32.63
N GLU A 126 -47.56 31.73 32.95
CA GLU A 126 -46.85 32.34 34.08
C GLU A 126 -46.56 31.55 35.38
N ARG A 127 -45.28 31.14 35.46
CA ARG A 127 -44.30 31.32 36.57
C ARG A 127 -44.81 31.39 38.02
N ILE A 128 -44.20 30.56 38.87
CA ILE A 128 -43.47 30.84 40.14
C ILE A 128 -43.01 29.45 40.68
N VAL A 129 -41.73 29.08 40.56
CA VAL A 129 -40.66 29.12 41.59
C VAL A 129 -40.95 28.28 42.84
N GLU A 130 -40.21 27.18 43.02
CA GLU A 130 -39.65 26.60 44.26
C GLU A 130 -38.98 25.26 43.85
N GLU A 131 -37.69 25.21 43.52
CA GLU A 131 -36.53 25.14 44.43
C GLU A 131 -36.65 24.00 45.47
N SER A 132 -36.06 22.84 45.14
CA SER A 132 -35.61 21.86 46.11
C SER A 132 -34.39 21.12 45.57
N ALA A 133 -33.24 21.66 45.98
CA ALA A 133 -31.96 21.03 46.25
C ALA A 133 -31.63 19.72 45.50
N LEU A 134 -30.80 19.83 44.46
CA LEU A 134 -29.90 18.76 44.10
C LEU A 134 -28.46 19.27 44.20
N GLN A 135 -27.72 18.57 45.06
CA GLN A 135 -26.31 18.78 45.32
C GLN A 135 -25.51 18.66 44.02
N SER A 136 -24.78 19.72 43.72
CA SER A 136 -23.78 19.81 42.67
C SER A 136 -22.71 18.72 42.86
N ILE A 137 -22.59 17.82 41.89
CA ILE A 137 -21.35 17.07 41.67
C ILE A 137 -20.70 17.67 40.44
N ASP A 138 -19.52 18.23 40.68
CA ASP A 138 -18.66 18.94 39.74
C ASP A 138 -18.19 18.02 38.63
N LEU A 139 -18.61 18.33 37.40
CA LEU A 139 -18.03 17.79 36.17
C LEU A 139 -17.49 19.00 35.43
N GLU A 140 -16.17 19.20 35.54
CA GLU A 140 -15.34 20.16 34.82
C GLU A 140 -15.98 20.58 33.50
N ALA A 141 -16.53 21.80 33.48
CA ALA A 141 -17.06 22.41 32.28
C ALA A 141 -15.92 22.54 31.27
N PHE A 142 -16.07 21.89 30.11
CA PHE A 142 -15.12 21.96 29.03
C PHE A 142 -14.86 23.42 28.63
N ASP A 143 -13.62 23.87 28.81
CA ASP A 143 -13.18 25.23 28.49
C ASP A 143 -13.10 25.43 26.96
N PRO A 144 -13.98 26.24 26.34
CA PRO A 144 -13.96 26.50 24.91
C PRO A 144 -12.71 27.28 24.44
N SER A 145 -11.93 27.85 25.37
CA SER A 145 -10.72 28.64 25.08
C SER A 145 -9.55 27.81 24.55
N ILE A 146 -9.55 26.48 24.78
CA ILE A 146 -8.53 25.55 24.25
C ILE A 146 -8.53 25.47 22.71
N LEU A 147 -9.58 25.94 22.05
CA LEU A 147 -9.72 25.90 20.59
C LEU A 147 -9.44 27.24 19.90
N ASP A 148 -9.09 28.29 20.64
CA ASP A 148 -8.81 29.61 20.08
C ASP A 148 -7.31 29.76 19.77
N PHE A 149 -6.90 29.16 18.64
CA PHE A 149 -5.60 29.43 18.03
C PHE A 149 -5.77 30.46 16.93
N ASP A 150 -5.87 31.74 17.31
CA ASP A 150 -5.74 32.85 16.38
C ASP A 150 -4.35 33.47 16.59
N PRO A 151 -3.35 33.25 15.70
CA PRO A 151 -2.13 34.03 15.76
C PRO A 151 -2.46 35.41 15.19
N SER A 152 -2.74 36.36 16.07
CA SER A 152 -2.80 37.76 15.71
C SER A 152 -1.43 38.16 15.16
N PHE A 153 -1.30 38.28 13.83
CA PHE A 153 -0.13 38.88 13.20
C PHE A 153 -0.15 40.40 13.50
N SER A 154 0.41 40.78 14.65
CA SER A 154 0.75 42.17 14.92
C SER A 154 2.02 42.52 14.14
N SER A 155 1.87 43.21 13.02
CA SER A 155 2.99 43.84 12.31
C SER A 155 3.59 44.94 13.19
N SER A 156 4.67 44.61 13.89
CA SER A 156 5.52 45.60 14.56
C SER A 156 6.87 45.65 13.85
N SER A 157 7.07 46.78 13.18
CA SER A 157 8.30 47.22 12.53
C SER A 157 9.40 47.56 13.54
N VAL A 158 10.66 47.56 13.07
CA VAL A 158 11.88 48.20 13.68
C VAL A 158 12.58 47.30 14.73
N THR A 159 13.88 46.96 14.75
CA THR A 159 15.11 47.38 14.05
C THR A 159 16.21 46.33 14.22
N ASP A 160 17.17 46.38 13.31
CA ASP A 160 18.51 45.79 13.35
C ASP A 160 19.26 46.00 14.69
N ASN A 161 19.72 44.90 15.30
CA ASN A 161 20.98 44.85 16.06
C ASN A 161 21.34 43.40 16.41
N GLY A 162 22.48 42.95 15.89
CA GLY A 162 22.92 41.56 15.94
C GLY A 162 23.30 41.05 17.33
N ILE A 163 22.94 39.79 17.61
CA ILE A 163 23.60 38.92 18.59
C ILE A 163 23.59 37.48 18.04
N SER A 164 24.79 36.89 18.01
CA SER A 164 25.23 35.51 17.79
C SER A 164 24.29 34.49 17.14
N SER A 165 24.73 34.06 15.95
CA SER A 165 24.52 32.72 15.41
C SER A 165 25.13 31.68 16.35
N GLU A 166 24.32 31.02 17.18
CA GLU A 166 24.62 29.67 17.66
C GLU A 166 23.36 29.02 18.25
N LEU A 167 23.12 27.77 17.86
CA LEU A 167 22.14 26.81 18.42
C LEU A 167 20.67 26.93 17.98
N ILE A 168 20.41 26.90 16.66
CA ILE A 168 19.18 26.30 16.15
C ILE A 168 19.54 24.98 15.49
N ASN A 169 19.33 23.88 16.21
CA ASN A 169 19.47 22.54 15.67
C ASN A 169 18.38 22.33 14.59
N VAL A 170 18.73 21.70 13.47
CA VAL A 170 17.95 21.59 12.21
C VAL A 170 16.68 20.71 12.33
N SER A 171 16.11 20.61 13.54
CA SER A 171 14.92 19.77 13.82
C SER A 171 13.90 20.43 14.75
N GLY A 172 14.00 21.74 15.01
CA GLY A 172 12.90 22.52 15.59
C GLY A 172 12.27 21.93 16.85
N THR A 173 13.04 21.35 17.77
CA THR A 173 12.51 20.77 19.01
C THR A 173 13.26 21.28 20.23
N SER A 174 12.47 21.71 21.22
CA SER A 174 12.89 22.19 22.54
C SER A 174 13.73 21.14 23.29
N PRO A 175 14.75 21.54 24.08
CA PRO A 175 15.66 20.62 24.77
C PRO A 175 15.03 19.85 25.95
N PHE A 176 13.73 20.02 26.23
CA PHE A 176 13.07 19.46 27.41
C PHE A 176 12.32 18.13 27.20
N TYR A 177 12.35 17.54 26.00
CA TYR A 177 11.75 16.22 25.77
C TYR A 177 12.84 15.15 25.61
N SER A 178 12.84 14.16 26.50
CA SER A 178 13.59 12.93 26.32
C SER A 178 13.16 12.27 25.01
N GLN A 179 14.01 12.34 23.98
CA GLN A 179 13.74 11.72 22.68
C GLN A 179 13.60 10.22 22.88
N ILE A 180 12.39 9.69 22.72
CA ILE A 180 12.18 8.25 22.64
C ILE A 180 13.01 7.75 21.44
N PRO A 181 13.95 6.81 21.63
CA PRO A 181 14.80 6.34 20.54
C PRO A 181 13.96 5.80 19.38
N ASN A 182 14.39 6.09 18.15
CA ASN A 182 13.86 5.52 16.89
C ASN A 182 12.46 5.94 16.40
N ILE A 183 11.76 6.89 17.04
CA ILE A 183 10.44 7.41 16.57
C ILE A 183 10.49 7.97 15.13
N TRP A 184 11.65 8.38 14.64
CA TRP A 184 11.81 8.93 13.29
C TRP A 184 12.64 8.04 12.38
N SER A 185 12.85 6.77 12.76
CA SER A 185 13.52 5.81 11.88
C SER A 185 12.63 5.47 10.68
N HIS A 186 13.26 5.14 9.55
CA HIS A 186 12.53 4.74 8.35
C HIS A 186 11.63 3.52 8.62
N GLU A 187 12.15 2.55 9.37
CA GLU A 187 11.42 1.35 9.80
C GLU A 187 10.22 1.71 10.69
N TYR A 188 10.38 2.66 11.62
CA TYR A 188 9.25 3.13 12.45
C TYR A 188 8.14 3.79 11.63
N GLN A 189 8.45 4.43 10.50
CA GLN A 189 7.44 5.12 9.69
C GLN A 189 6.82 4.21 8.63
N MET A 190 7.63 3.36 8.02
CA MET A 190 7.28 2.64 6.79
C MET A 190 7.33 1.12 6.93
N GLY A 191 7.78 0.62 8.07
CA GLY A 191 7.94 -0.81 8.32
C GLY A 191 6.65 -1.53 8.69
N MET A 192 6.81 -2.68 9.30
CA MET A 192 5.71 -3.60 9.60
C MET A 192 4.73 -3.10 10.65
N GLN A 193 5.21 -2.53 11.76
CA GLN A 193 4.31 -2.12 12.87
C GLN A 193 3.30 -1.04 12.45
N PRO A 194 3.70 0.04 11.74
CA PRO A 194 2.73 1.00 11.20
C PRO A 194 1.75 0.37 10.21
N TYR A 195 2.21 -0.62 9.42
CA TYR A 195 1.34 -1.31 8.47
C TYR A 195 0.23 -2.06 9.20
N LEU A 196 0.56 -2.82 10.24
CA LEU A 196 -0.41 -3.52 11.08
C LEU A 196 -1.42 -2.57 11.72
N THR A 197 -0.95 -1.46 12.28
CA THR A 197 -1.82 -0.42 12.85
C THR A 197 -2.76 0.15 11.78
N ALA A 198 -2.25 0.44 10.58
CA ALA A 198 -3.04 1.02 9.50
C ALA A 198 -4.10 0.05 8.96
N ILE A 199 -3.77 -1.23 8.74
CA ILE A 199 -4.75 -2.20 8.22
C ILE A 199 -5.86 -2.48 9.23
N ASN A 200 -5.55 -2.52 10.54
CA ASN A 200 -6.55 -2.71 11.58
C ASN A 200 -7.51 -1.51 11.66
N ALA A 201 -6.97 -0.29 11.65
CA ALA A 201 -7.79 0.93 11.62
C ALA A 201 -8.63 1.05 10.33
N THR A 202 -8.09 0.60 9.19
CA THR A 202 -8.79 0.59 7.91
C THR A 202 -9.94 -0.42 7.92
N ALA A 203 -9.74 -1.63 8.49
CA ALA A 203 -10.79 -2.63 8.59
C ALA A 203 -12.01 -2.11 9.38
N GLU A 204 -11.77 -1.41 10.48
CA GLU A 204 -12.83 -0.77 11.28
C GLU A 204 -13.54 0.33 10.50
N SER A 205 -12.79 1.17 9.78
CA SER A 205 -13.32 2.31 9.02
C SER A 205 -14.08 1.89 7.76
N SER A 206 -13.61 0.86 7.05
CA SER A 206 -14.23 0.37 5.81
C SER A 206 -15.62 -0.21 6.06
N LEU A 207 -15.82 -0.91 7.18
CA LEU A 207 -17.13 -1.41 7.62
C LEU A 207 -18.14 -0.27 7.83
N VAL A 208 -17.68 0.89 8.32
CA VAL A 208 -18.53 2.06 8.59
C VAL A 208 -18.83 2.86 7.31
N LEU A 209 -17.87 2.95 6.38
CA LEU A 209 -17.94 3.80 5.19
C LEU A 209 -18.47 3.08 3.93
N GLY A 210 -18.72 1.76 4.00
CA GLY A 210 -19.13 0.95 2.83
C GLY A 210 -18.09 0.93 1.71
N LYS A 211 -16.81 1.17 2.05
CA LYS A 211 -15.67 1.06 1.13
C LYS A 211 -15.02 -0.31 1.30
N ASP A 212 -15.72 -1.33 0.83
CA ASP A 212 -15.38 -2.74 1.10
C ASP A 212 -14.16 -3.28 0.30
N TYR A 213 -13.44 -2.42 -0.42
CA TYR A 213 -12.46 -2.84 -1.44
C TYR A 213 -11.04 -2.30 -1.24
N SER A 214 -10.77 -1.51 -0.19
CA SER A 214 -9.42 -1.03 0.14
C SER A 214 -8.91 -1.80 1.36
N PHE A 215 -8.13 -2.84 1.11
CA PHE A 215 -7.65 -3.76 2.14
C PHE A 215 -6.25 -3.39 2.65
N THR A 216 -5.47 -2.73 1.79
CA THR A 216 -4.06 -2.41 2.02
C THR A 216 -3.72 -1.00 1.54
N ASN A 217 -2.46 -0.60 1.69
CA ASN A 217 -1.88 0.60 1.09
C ASN A 217 -1.41 0.39 -0.37
N SER A 218 -1.82 -0.71 -1.01
CA SER A 218 -1.36 -1.15 -2.33
C SER A 218 -2.56 -1.45 -3.23
N PRO A 219 -2.92 -0.56 -4.17
CA PRO A 219 -3.86 -0.86 -5.24
C PRO A 219 -3.62 -2.22 -5.91
N PHE A 220 -2.36 -2.58 -6.21
CA PHE A 220 -2.06 -3.93 -6.71
C PHE A 220 -2.58 -5.02 -5.80
N SER A 221 -2.20 -4.96 -4.52
CA SER A 221 -2.56 -6.00 -3.54
C SER A 221 -4.07 -6.07 -3.37
N ASP A 222 -4.75 -4.93 -3.36
CA ASP A 222 -6.22 -4.87 -3.23
C ASP A 222 -6.93 -5.58 -4.39
N HIS A 223 -6.52 -5.29 -5.63
CA HIS A 223 -7.04 -5.97 -6.82
C HIS A 223 -6.82 -7.49 -6.75
N ILE A 224 -5.59 -7.92 -6.43
CA ILE A 224 -5.24 -9.34 -6.41
C ILE A 224 -5.96 -10.08 -5.28
N GLN A 225 -6.03 -9.50 -4.07
CA GLN A 225 -6.76 -10.10 -2.95
C GLN A 225 -8.25 -10.24 -3.23
N LEU A 226 -8.88 -9.22 -3.83
CA LEU A 226 -10.29 -9.29 -4.23
C LEU A 226 -10.53 -10.44 -5.22
N LEU A 227 -9.70 -10.49 -6.25
CA LEU A 227 -9.77 -11.52 -7.30
C LEU A 227 -9.56 -12.93 -6.75
N GLN A 228 -8.58 -13.09 -5.85
CA GLN A 228 -8.34 -14.34 -5.14
C GLN A 228 -9.57 -14.77 -4.32
N ARG A 229 -10.18 -13.84 -3.58
CA ARG A 229 -11.39 -14.11 -2.78
C ARG A 229 -12.58 -14.51 -3.65
N MET A 230 -12.85 -13.76 -4.71
CA MET A 230 -13.94 -14.05 -5.66
C MET A 230 -13.74 -15.42 -6.31
N LEU A 231 -12.53 -15.69 -6.81
CA LEU A 231 -12.21 -16.95 -7.46
C LEU A 231 -12.33 -18.13 -6.50
N LYS A 232 -11.77 -18.02 -5.28
CA LYS A 232 -11.85 -19.07 -4.26
C LYS A 232 -13.30 -19.40 -3.90
N ASN A 233 -14.12 -18.37 -3.68
CA ASN A 233 -15.54 -18.55 -3.37
C ASN A 233 -16.27 -19.28 -4.50
N LYS A 234 -16.05 -18.87 -5.75
CA LYS A 234 -16.70 -19.49 -6.92
C LYS A 234 -16.27 -20.95 -7.09
N LEU A 235 -14.97 -21.24 -6.99
CA LEU A 235 -14.44 -22.60 -7.09
C LEU A 235 -14.99 -23.52 -5.98
N ASN A 236 -15.10 -23.01 -4.74
CA ASN A 236 -15.68 -23.76 -3.63
C ASN A 236 -17.16 -24.08 -3.87
N THR A 237 -17.95 -23.12 -4.40
CA THR A 237 -19.36 -23.35 -4.77
C THR A 237 -19.51 -24.41 -5.86
N LEU A 238 -18.55 -24.50 -6.78
CA LEU A 238 -18.50 -25.52 -7.82
C LEU A 238 -17.97 -26.88 -7.34
N GLY A 239 -17.68 -27.03 -6.04
CA GLY A 239 -17.21 -28.29 -5.46
C GLY A 239 -15.77 -28.65 -5.86
N PHE A 240 -14.92 -27.66 -6.17
CA PHE A 240 -13.53 -27.91 -6.57
C PHE A 240 -12.76 -28.63 -5.46
N VAL A 241 -12.23 -29.83 -5.76
CA VAL A 241 -11.35 -30.61 -4.87
C VAL A 241 -9.91 -30.57 -5.41
N PRO A 242 -8.96 -29.98 -4.69
CA PRO A 242 -7.56 -29.84 -5.15
C PRO A 242 -6.82 -31.16 -5.43
N GLU A 243 -7.28 -32.29 -4.88
CA GLU A 243 -6.60 -33.59 -4.90
C GLU A 243 -7.20 -34.61 -5.91
N GLY A 244 -8.13 -34.18 -6.76
CA GLY A 244 -8.80 -35.06 -7.74
C GLY A 244 -7.95 -35.48 -8.95
N HIS A 245 -8.20 -36.68 -9.47
CA HIS A 245 -7.45 -37.35 -10.55
C HIS A 245 -7.57 -36.75 -11.97
N ASN A 246 -8.13 -35.56 -12.18
CA ASN A 246 -8.33 -34.98 -13.51
C ASN A 246 -7.26 -33.90 -13.86
N PRO A 247 -6.24 -34.19 -14.70
CA PRO A 247 -5.01 -33.40 -14.74
C PRO A 247 -4.99 -32.18 -15.70
N VAL A 248 -6.10 -31.75 -16.29
CA VAL A 248 -6.05 -30.73 -17.37
C VAL A 248 -6.74 -29.39 -17.01
N GLN A 249 -7.54 -29.33 -15.94
CA GLN A 249 -8.23 -28.10 -15.47
C GLN A 249 -7.98 -27.80 -13.98
N SER A 250 -6.76 -28.12 -13.53
CA SER A 250 -6.23 -27.69 -12.23
C SER A 250 -6.32 -26.16 -12.05
N VAL A 251 -6.48 -25.68 -10.80
CA VAL A 251 -6.67 -24.26 -10.37
C VAL A 251 -5.87 -23.19 -11.15
N TYR A 252 -4.75 -23.56 -11.75
CA TYR A 252 -3.90 -22.73 -12.61
C TYR A 252 -4.62 -22.10 -13.79
N GLN A 253 -5.59 -22.79 -14.44
CA GLN A 253 -6.33 -22.21 -15.58
C GLN A 253 -7.25 -21.05 -15.14
N PRO A 254 -8.12 -21.22 -14.13
CA PRO A 254 -8.87 -20.11 -13.55
C PRO A 254 -7.97 -18.97 -13.03
N VAL A 255 -6.82 -19.29 -12.42
CA VAL A 255 -5.86 -18.27 -11.97
C VAL A 255 -5.26 -17.50 -13.15
N LEU A 256 -4.80 -18.19 -14.20
CA LEU A 256 -4.29 -17.57 -15.42
C LEU A 256 -5.32 -16.62 -16.01
N MET A 257 -6.57 -17.07 -16.11
CA MET A 257 -7.68 -16.31 -16.66
C MET A 257 -7.90 -15.01 -15.87
N VAL A 258 -8.01 -15.11 -14.55
CA VAL A 258 -8.24 -13.95 -13.66
C VAL A 258 -7.06 -12.97 -13.67
N LEU A 259 -5.82 -13.47 -13.64
CA LEU A 259 -4.63 -12.62 -13.75
C LEU A 259 -4.53 -11.96 -15.13
N SER A 260 -4.93 -12.66 -16.21
CA SER A 260 -4.95 -12.09 -17.55
C SER A 260 -5.99 -10.96 -17.67
N MET A 261 -7.18 -11.15 -17.08
CA MET A 261 -8.20 -10.10 -16.98
C MET A 261 -7.67 -8.90 -16.19
N PHE A 262 -7.08 -9.11 -15.02
CA PHE A 262 -6.51 -8.05 -14.20
C PHE A 262 -5.54 -7.18 -15.01
N ASN A 263 -4.55 -7.80 -15.66
CA ASN A 263 -3.56 -7.09 -16.44
C ASN A 263 -4.17 -6.38 -17.65
N SER A 264 -5.07 -7.03 -18.38
CA SER A 264 -5.69 -6.47 -19.59
C SER A 264 -6.58 -5.26 -19.30
N MET A 265 -7.28 -5.27 -18.16
CA MET A 265 -8.19 -4.18 -17.77
C MET A 265 -7.47 -3.01 -17.12
N THR A 266 -6.52 -3.28 -16.22
CA THR A 266 -5.94 -2.23 -15.38
C THR A 266 -4.64 -1.66 -15.92
N ARG A 267 -3.90 -2.47 -16.70
CA ARG A 267 -2.53 -2.17 -17.17
C ARG A 267 -2.29 -2.71 -18.59
N PRO A 268 -3.11 -2.29 -19.58
CA PRO A 268 -2.98 -2.77 -20.95
C PRO A 268 -1.61 -2.45 -21.57
N ASP A 269 -0.98 -1.35 -21.15
CA ASP A 269 0.37 -0.93 -21.56
C ASP A 269 1.47 -1.90 -21.12
N VAL A 270 1.25 -2.68 -20.06
CA VAL A 270 2.22 -3.66 -19.53
C VAL A 270 1.93 -5.08 -20.04
N MET A 271 0.81 -5.31 -20.74
CA MET A 271 0.38 -6.65 -21.14
C MET A 271 1.42 -7.38 -22.02
N ALA A 272 2.13 -6.64 -22.88
CA ALA A 272 3.23 -7.19 -23.67
C ALA A 272 4.34 -7.79 -22.81
N TRP A 273 4.64 -7.19 -21.65
CA TRP A 273 5.59 -7.75 -20.69
C TRP A 273 5.13 -9.14 -20.29
N TYR A 274 3.91 -9.25 -19.75
CA TYR A 274 3.35 -10.50 -19.22
C TYR A 274 3.22 -11.61 -20.26
N ALA A 275 2.87 -11.24 -21.49
CA ALA A 275 2.75 -12.19 -22.59
C ALA A 275 4.11 -12.76 -23.01
N LYS A 276 5.17 -11.93 -23.11
CA LYS A 276 6.45 -12.35 -23.68
C LYS A 276 7.35 -13.10 -22.71
N THR A 277 7.33 -12.72 -21.44
CA THR A 277 8.12 -13.39 -20.38
C THR A 277 7.44 -14.63 -19.80
N ARG A 278 6.22 -14.94 -20.28
CA ARG A 278 5.39 -16.06 -19.88
C ARG A 278 5.22 -16.07 -18.37
N PHE A 279 4.31 -15.26 -17.86
CA PHE A 279 4.05 -15.03 -16.42
C PHE A 279 3.66 -16.26 -15.55
N TYR A 280 4.13 -17.47 -15.84
CA TYR A 280 3.69 -18.73 -15.24
C TYR A 280 4.06 -18.87 -13.77
N HIS A 281 5.19 -18.31 -13.31
CA HIS A 281 5.55 -18.39 -11.90
C HIS A 281 4.56 -17.67 -10.97
N ILE A 282 3.95 -16.57 -11.42
CA ILE A 282 2.95 -15.87 -10.61
C ILE A 282 1.61 -16.61 -10.61
N ILE A 283 1.30 -17.34 -11.69
CA ILE A 283 0.15 -18.26 -11.73
C ILE A 283 0.37 -19.38 -10.70
N GLU A 284 1.55 -19.98 -10.67
CA GLU A 284 1.92 -21.02 -9.69
C GLU A 284 1.87 -20.50 -8.25
N LEU A 285 2.43 -19.31 -8.01
CA LEU A 285 2.39 -18.63 -6.72
C LEU A 285 0.95 -18.38 -6.27
N THR A 286 0.11 -17.81 -7.14
CA THR A 286 -1.29 -17.50 -6.83
C THR A 286 -2.10 -18.76 -6.59
N ALA A 287 -1.86 -19.82 -7.36
CA ALA A 287 -2.49 -21.13 -7.15
C ALA A 287 -2.15 -21.70 -5.77
N TRP A 288 -0.88 -21.63 -5.36
CA TRP A 288 -0.46 -22.04 -4.03
C TRP A 288 -1.07 -21.17 -2.92
N GLN A 289 -1.13 -19.85 -3.09
CA GLN A 289 -1.77 -18.95 -2.12
C GLN A 289 -3.28 -19.25 -1.94
N LEU A 290 -3.98 -19.67 -3.01
CA LEU A 290 -5.40 -20.03 -2.95
C LEU A 290 -5.64 -21.37 -2.25
N TYR A 291 -4.86 -22.39 -2.62
CA TYR A 291 -4.94 -23.76 -2.11
C TYR A 291 -3.54 -24.30 -1.78
N PRO A 292 -3.01 -23.98 -0.59
CA PRO A 292 -1.70 -24.47 -0.15
C PRO A 292 -1.73 -25.99 0.03
N SER A 293 -0.88 -26.71 -0.71
CA SER A 293 -0.68 -28.16 -0.56
C SER A 293 0.73 -28.53 -0.99
N SER A 294 1.19 -29.75 -0.67
CA SER A 294 2.48 -30.24 -1.17
C SER A 294 2.54 -30.23 -2.70
N ALA A 295 1.42 -30.50 -3.37
CA ALA A 295 1.35 -30.49 -4.83
C ALA A 295 1.54 -29.09 -5.43
N THR A 296 0.86 -28.07 -4.89
CA THR A 296 1.00 -26.68 -5.37
C THR A 296 2.34 -26.08 -4.96
N PHE A 297 2.84 -26.39 -3.76
CA PHE A 297 4.15 -25.94 -3.29
C PHE A 297 5.30 -26.49 -4.12
N ASN A 298 5.25 -27.78 -4.51
CA ASN A 298 6.31 -28.40 -5.31
C ASN A 298 6.42 -27.81 -6.72
N LYS A 299 5.38 -27.14 -7.24
CA LYS A 299 5.45 -26.41 -8.51
C LYS A 299 6.10 -25.03 -8.38
N LEU A 300 6.22 -24.48 -7.17
CA LEU A 300 6.84 -23.16 -6.99
C LEU A 300 8.32 -23.20 -7.33
N HIS A 301 8.70 -22.32 -8.26
CA HIS A 301 10.09 -22.04 -8.54
C HIS A 301 10.83 -21.58 -7.25
N PRO A 302 12.08 -22.00 -7.00
CA PRO A 302 12.80 -21.70 -5.76
C PRO A 302 12.79 -20.23 -5.35
N ARG A 303 12.89 -19.32 -6.34
CA ARG A 303 12.86 -17.86 -6.13
C ARG A 303 11.52 -17.29 -5.62
N TYR A 304 10.42 -18.02 -5.80
CA TYR A 304 9.09 -17.58 -5.34
C TYR A 304 8.61 -18.30 -4.08
N ARG A 305 9.36 -19.30 -3.59
CA ARG A 305 9.01 -19.98 -2.34
C ARG A 305 8.93 -18.97 -1.19
N PRO A 306 7.94 -19.09 -0.30
CA PRO A 306 7.76 -18.16 0.81
C PRO A 306 8.97 -18.19 1.75
N THR A 307 9.40 -17.03 2.21
CA THR A 307 10.41 -16.87 3.27
C THR A 307 9.74 -16.87 4.64
N PRO A 308 10.52 -17.09 5.74
CA PRO A 308 9.99 -16.93 7.09
C PRO A 308 9.37 -15.54 7.32
N ALA A 309 10.00 -14.48 6.80
CA ALA A 309 9.49 -13.12 6.92
C ALA A 309 8.10 -12.97 6.27
N GLN A 310 7.84 -13.61 5.13
CA GLN A 310 6.52 -13.60 4.48
C GLN A 310 5.46 -14.38 5.26
N LEU A 311 5.84 -15.47 5.92
CA LEU A 311 4.90 -16.33 6.66
C LEU A 311 4.54 -15.75 8.03
N GLU A 312 5.47 -15.07 8.69
CA GLU A 312 5.30 -14.56 10.04
C GLU A 312 4.64 -13.18 10.08
N ASN A 313 4.74 -12.39 9.01
CA ASN A 313 4.42 -10.96 9.03
C ASN A 313 3.40 -10.59 7.96
N PRO A 314 2.26 -9.98 8.30
CA PRO A 314 1.34 -9.40 7.33
C PRO A 314 2.01 -8.30 6.51
N HIS A 315 1.79 -8.31 5.20
CA HIS A 315 2.41 -7.38 4.26
C HIS A 315 1.58 -7.23 2.98
N PRO A 316 1.81 -6.18 2.16
CA PRO A 316 1.19 -6.06 0.85
C PRO A 316 1.57 -7.24 -0.07
N GLY A 317 0.58 -8.01 -0.52
CA GLY A 317 0.78 -9.24 -1.30
C GLY A 317 1.50 -9.05 -2.64
N ILE A 318 1.57 -7.82 -3.16
CA ILE A 318 2.39 -7.51 -4.35
C ILE A 318 3.89 -7.76 -4.13
N ILE A 319 4.37 -7.72 -2.89
CA ILE A 319 5.77 -8.03 -2.55
C ILE A 319 6.11 -9.47 -2.95
N ASP A 320 5.15 -10.41 -2.85
CA ASP A 320 5.36 -11.82 -3.18
C ASP A 320 5.71 -12.04 -4.65
N TRP A 321 5.36 -11.08 -5.52
CA TRP A 321 5.62 -11.16 -6.96
C TRP A 321 7.07 -10.80 -7.34
N ILE A 322 7.90 -10.46 -6.35
CA ILE A 322 9.34 -10.23 -6.56
C ILE A 322 10.10 -11.56 -6.33
N PRO A 323 10.88 -12.06 -7.30
CA PRO A 323 11.56 -13.36 -7.18
C PRO A 323 12.80 -13.34 -6.27
N PHE A 324 13.14 -12.20 -5.68
CA PHE A 324 14.36 -12.05 -4.89
C PHE A 324 14.01 -12.03 -3.42
N ALA A 325 14.24 -13.16 -2.73
CA ALA A 325 13.94 -13.34 -1.31
C ALA A 325 14.50 -12.20 -0.44
N THR A 326 15.76 -11.80 -0.65
CA THR A 326 16.40 -10.73 0.12
C THR A 326 15.74 -9.37 -0.08
N ILE A 327 15.21 -9.08 -1.27
CA ILE A 327 14.46 -7.86 -1.55
C ILE A 327 13.08 -7.93 -0.90
N ARG A 328 12.38 -9.07 -0.99
CA ARG A 328 11.08 -9.28 -0.34
C ARG A 328 11.16 -9.08 1.17
N ASP A 329 12.11 -9.73 1.83
CA ASP A 329 12.27 -9.66 3.28
C ASP A 329 12.54 -8.22 3.74
N ARG A 330 13.37 -7.48 2.99
CA ARG A 330 13.63 -6.06 3.28
C ARG A 330 12.44 -5.15 3.00
N LEU A 331 11.66 -5.42 1.94
CA LEU A 331 10.41 -4.70 1.68
C LEU A 331 9.41 -4.91 2.82
N ILE A 332 9.29 -6.14 3.32
CA ILE A 332 8.40 -6.45 4.45
C ILE A 332 8.86 -5.70 5.70
N GLN A 333 10.15 -5.73 6.00
CA GLN A 333 10.70 -5.08 7.19
C GLN A 333 10.61 -3.55 7.12
N LEU A 334 10.94 -2.95 5.97
CA LEU A 334 11.21 -1.52 5.87
C LEU A 334 10.15 -0.73 5.09
N HIS A 335 9.30 -1.38 4.29
CA HIS A 335 8.37 -0.72 3.37
C HIS A 335 6.93 -1.25 3.39
N SER A 336 6.55 -2.15 4.29
CA SER A 336 5.17 -2.65 4.37
C SER A 336 4.13 -1.53 4.45
N ALA A 337 4.38 -0.48 5.23
CA ALA A 337 3.50 0.68 5.36
C ALA A 337 3.75 1.78 4.32
N ASN A 338 4.68 1.57 3.37
CA ASN A 338 5.04 2.61 2.41
C ASN A 338 3.91 2.86 1.40
N PRO A 339 3.35 4.08 1.30
CA PRO A 339 2.26 4.38 0.38
C PRO A 339 2.65 4.30 -1.11
N HIS A 340 3.95 4.19 -1.40
CA HIS A 340 4.47 4.05 -2.76
C HIS A 340 4.94 2.61 -3.06
N ILE A 341 4.55 1.61 -2.28
CA ILE A 341 4.99 0.21 -2.45
C ILE A 341 4.76 -0.30 -3.89
N ASP A 342 3.67 0.10 -4.53
CA ASP A 342 3.36 -0.25 -5.92
C ASP A 342 4.36 0.34 -6.92
N GLN A 343 4.84 1.56 -6.68
CA GLN A 343 5.89 2.17 -7.50
C GLN A 343 7.23 1.48 -7.28
N ILE A 344 7.56 1.10 -6.04
CA ILE A 344 8.79 0.34 -5.74
C ILE A 344 8.77 -1.01 -6.46
N PHE A 345 7.62 -1.70 -6.44
CA PHE A 345 7.41 -2.93 -7.20
C PHE A 345 7.61 -2.72 -8.70
N CYS A 346 6.96 -1.70 -9.28
CA CYS A 346 7.12 -1.39 -10.71
C CYS A 346 8.56 -1.05 -11.09
N ASP A 347 9.27 -0.32 -10.24
CA ASP A 347 10.69 -0.01 -10.45
C ASP A 347 11.55 -1.28 -10.40
N ALA A 348 11.26 -2.20 -9.47
CA ALA A 348 11.96 -3.47 -9.35
C ALA A 348 11.79 -4.31 -10.63
N VAL A 349 10.55 -4.53 -11.08
CA VAL A 349 10.25 -5.29 -12.31
C VAL A 349 10.82 -4.61 -13.56
N THR A 350 10.78 -3.28 -13.61
CA THR A 350 11.42 -2.50 -14.69
C THR A 350 12.94 -2.68 -14.69
N GLY A 351 13.54 -2.85 -13.51
CA GLY A 351 14.97 -3.09 -13.31
C GLY A 351 15.42 -4.53 -13.56
N TYR A 352 14.55 -5.44 -14.00
CA TYR A 352 14.97 -6.81 -14.33
C TYR A 352 15.87 -6.81 -15.57
N VAL A 353 17.06 -7.38 -15.39
CA VAL A 353 18.13 -7.43 -16.40
C VAL A 353 18.68 -8.84 -16.55
N VAL A 354 19.32 -9.11 -17.68
CA VAL A 354 20.12 -10.33 -17.89
C VAL A 354 21.53 -9.93 -18.31
N GLU A 355 22.53 -10.55 -17.70
CA GLU A 355 23.95 -10.37 -18.03
C GLU A 355 24.34 -11.22 -19.25
N ALA A 356 25.25 -10.70 -20.06
CA ALA A 356 25.84 -11.40 -21.19
C ALA A 356 27.21 -10.81 -21.56
N LEU A 357 27.94 -11.48 -22.46
CA LEU A 357 29.11 -10.89 -23.10
C LEU A 357 28.66 -9.96 -24.23
N MET A 358 29.27 -8.77 -24.33
CA MET A 358 28.90 -7.80 -25.37
C MET A 358 29.14 -8.35 -26.79
N SER A 359 30.19 -9.16 -26.97
CA SER A 359 30.52 -9.85 -28.22
C SER A 359 29.43 -10.82 -28.70
N ASP A 360 28.60 -11.34 -27.79
CA ASP A 360 27.50 -12.25 -28.14
C ASP A 360 26.29 -11.50 -28.69
N LEU A 361 26.20 -10.20 -28.40
CA LEU A 361 25.07 -9.34 -28.75
C LEU A 361 25.39 -8.37 -29.88
N VAL A 362 26.64 -7.90 -29.99
CA VAL A 362 27.06 -6.88 -30.96
C VAL A 362 28.31 -7.33 -31.70
N LEU A 363 28.27 -7.21 -33.02
CA LEU A 363 29.35 -7.62 -33.93
C LEU A 363 30.59 -6.76 -33.69
N GLY A 364 31.76 -7.41 -33.54
CA GLY A 364 33.03 -6.73 -33.34
C GLY A 364 33.20 -6.07 -31.96
N ALA A 365 32.27 -6.30 -31.02
CA ALA A 365 32.37 -5.77 -29.67
C ALA A 365 33.38 -6.56 -28.81
N PRO A 366 34.00 -5.92 -27.80
CA PRO A 366 34.92 -6.59 -26.89
C PRO A 366 34.21 -7.62 -25.99
N GLN A 367 34.95 -8.60 -25.46
CA GLN A 367 34.43 -9.59 -24.50
C GLN A 367 34.34 -8.99 -23.10
N ILE A 368 33.46 -7.99 -22.93
CA ILE A 368 33.14 -7.39 -21.63
C ILE A 368 31.74 -7.80 -21.20
N THR A 369 31.54 -7.95 -19.89
CA THR A 369 30.23 -8.19 -19.32
C THR A 369 29.36 -6.94 -19.49
N VAL A 370 28.16 -7.17 -20.01
CA VAL A 370 27.12 -6.17 -20.16
C VAL A 370 25.81 -6.73 -19.61
N TYR A 371 24.85 -5.85 -19.37
CA TYR A 371 23.50 -6.28 -19.02
C TYR A 371 22.45 -5.48 -19.81
N VAL A 372 21.32 -6.14 -20.08
CA VAL A 372 20.20 -5.59 -20.86
C VAL A 372 18.92 -5.71 -20.06
N ARG A 373 18.13 -4.63 -19.96
CA ARG A 373 16.81 -4.69 -19.31
C ARG A 373 15.81 -5.45 -20.17
N VAL A 374 15.05 -6.33 -19.54
CA VAL A 374 14.02 -7.14 -20.20
C VAL A 374 12.96 -6.24 -20.86
N THR A 375 12.51 -5.22 -20.14
CA THR A 375 11.51 -4.25 -20.60
C THR A 375 11.95 -3.50 -21.86
N ASP A 376 13.25 -3.21 -22.01
CA ASP A 376 13.75 -2.45 -23.15
C ASP A 376 13.62 -3.26 -24.45
N LEU A 377 13.96 -4.55 -24.42
CA LEU A 377 13.78 -5.42 -25.59
C LEU A 377 12.31 -5.67 -25.90
N ILE A 378 11.46 -5.88 -24.88
CA ILE A 378 10.02 -6.09 -25.10
C ILE A 378 9.38 -4.86 -25.75
N ASN A 379 9.73 -3.64 -25.33
CA ASN A 379 9.22 -2.42 -25.93
C ASN A 379 9.57 -2.32 -27.43
N THR A 380 10.81 -2.65 -27.80
CA THR A 380 11.23 -2.69 -29.20
C THR A 380 10.50 -3.78 -29.97
N MET A 381 10.36 -4.98 -29.40
CA MET A 381 9.65 -6.11 -30.02
C MET A 381 8.17 -5.82 -30.27
N SER A 382 7.50 -5.10 -29.36
CA SER A 382 6.09 -4.74 -29.47
C SER A 382 5.82 -3.57 -30.41
N SER A 383 6.87 -2.89 -30.88
CA SER A 383 6.76 -1.84 -31.91
C SER A 383 6.73 -2.42 -33.33
N ALA A 384 6.70 -3.75 -33.48
CA ALA A 384 6.66 -4.45 -34.74
C ALA A 384 5.36 -4.17 -35.53
N THR A 385 5.50 -3.78 -36.79
CA THR A 385 4.41 -3.84 -37.79
C THR A 385 4.28 -5.27 -38.30
N SER A 386 3.13 -5.62 -38.89
CA SER A 386 2.83 -6.96 -39.44
C SER A 386 3.91 -7.50 -40.39
N GLU A 387 4.62 -6.65 -41.12
CA GLU A 387 5.72 -7.05 -42.01
C GLU A 387 7.00 -7.46 -41.24
N SER A 388 7.24 -6.87 -40.08
CA SER A 388 8.45 -7.09 -39.26
C SER A 388 8.40 -8.33 -38.36
N GLU A 389 7.24 -8.99 -38.27
CA GLU A 389 7.11 -10.25 -37.52
C GLU A 389 7.78 -11.43 -38.25
N ASN A 390 7.84 -11.39 -39.57
CA ASN A 390 8.39 -12.47 -40.40
C ASN A 390 9.91 -12.38 -40.64
N THR A 391 10.54 -11.25 -40.30
CA THR A 391 11.99 -11.08 -40.46
C THR A 391 12.75 -11.80 -39.36
N ILE A 392 13.53 -12.82 -39.73
CA ILE A 392 14.41 -13.54 -38.82
C ILE A 392 15.77 -12.84 -38.81
N ALA A 393 16.16 -12.26 -37.67
CA ALA A 393 17.49 -11.74 -37.44
C ALA A 393 18.33 -12.73 -36.64
N MET A 394 19.64 -12.76 -36.89
CA MET A 394 20.60 -13.55 -36.13
C MET A 394 21.57 -12.62 -35.41
N LEU A 395 21.88 -12.94 -34.15
CA LEU A 395 22.95 -12.26 -33.42
C LEU A 395 24.34 -12.76 -33.87
N PRO A 396 25.40 -11.95 -33.76
CA PRO A 396 25.45 -10.60 -33.16
C PRO A 396 24.85 -9.49 -34.05
N ALA A 397 24.22 -8.48 -33.44
CA ALA A 397 23.69 -7.32 -34.16
C ALA A 397 24.81 -6.41 -34.69
N PRO A 398 24.59 -5.65 -35.79
CA PRO A 398 25.59 -4.74 -36.34
C PRO A 398 26.11 -3.69 -35.34
N ASP A 399 25.22 -3.20 -34.48
CA ASP A 399 25.50 -2.18 -33.47
C ASP A 399 24.47 -2.22 -32.33
N ILE A 400 24.75 -1.50 -31.25
CA ILE A 400 23.87 -1.42 -30.06
C ILE A 400 22.53 -0.76 -30.41
N SER A 401 22.51 0.26 -31.27
CA SER A 401 21.27 0.95 -31.66
C SER A 401 20.32 -0.02 -32.36
N THR A 402 20.83 -0.90 -33.21
CA THR A 402 20.05 -1.92 -33.93
C THR A 402 19.35 -2.89 -32.98
N LEU A 403 19.95 -3.22 -31.83
CA LEU A 403 19.29 -4.05 -30.80
C LEU A 403 18.01 -3.42 -30.24
N PHE A 404 17.95 -2.08 -30.17
CA PHE A 404 16.83 -1.35 -29.57
C PHE A 404 15.94 -0.62 -30.58
N SER A 405 16.30 -0.62 -31.87
CA SER A 405 15.47 -0.07 -32.95
C SER A 405 14.82 -1.14 -33.84
N SER A 406 15.41 -2.33 -33.96
CA SER A 406 14.89 -3.41 -34.81
C SER A 406 14.14 -4.46 -33.98
N PRO A 407 12.82 -4.68 -34.22
CA PRO A 407 12.05 -5.71 -33.54
C PRO A 407 12.62 -7.12 -33.74
N ALA A 408 13.20 -7.42 -34.90
CA ALA A 408 13.79 -8.72 -35.21
C ALA A 408 15.05 -9.01 -34.37
N TYR A 409 15.97 -8.05 -34.27
CA TYR A 409 17.17 -8.18 -33.44
C TYR A 409 16.84 -8.17 -31.94
N ALA A 410 15.87 -7.35 -31.52
CA ALA A 410 15.39 -7.37 -30.13
C ALA A 410 14.83 -8.74 -29.75
N ARG A 411 14.06 -9.38 -30.64
CA ARG A 411 13.54 -10.74 -30.46
C ARG A 411 14.65 -11.79 -30.43
N ALA A 412 15.64 -11.67 -31.31
CA ALA A 412 16.81 -12.57 -31.32
C ALA A 412 17.60 -12.47 -30.01
N ALA A 413 17.83 -11.26 -29.49
CA ALA A 413 18.47 -11.03 -28.20
C ALA A 413 17.63 -11.54 -27.03
N PHE A 414 16.34 -11.25 -27.00
CA PHE A 414 15.42 -11.73 -25.97
C PHE A 414 15.45 -13.26 -25.83
N ASN A 415 15.41 -13.97 -26.96
CA ASN A 415 15.49 -15.43 -27.00
C ASN A 415 16.88 -15.95 -26.59
N LYS A 416 17.96 -15.34 -27.11
CA LYS A 416 19.35 -15.74 -26.78
C LYS A 416 19.64 -15.62 -25.29
N LEU A 417 19.09 -14.59 -24.65
CA LEU A 417 19.23 -14.31 -23.22
C LEU A 417 18.25 -15.09 -22.34
N ASN A 418 17.43 -15.98 -22.92
CA ASN A 418 16.42 -16.78 -22.21
C ASN A 418 15.46 -15.92 -21.37
N MET A 419 15.14 -14.72 -21.84
CA MET A 419 14.27 -13.79 -21.08
C MET A 419 12.82 -14.28 -20.99
N ASP A 420 12.42 -15.23 -21.82
CA ASP A 420 11.11 -15.92 -21.80
C ASP A 420 11.04 -17.05 -20.77
N LYS A 421 12.18 -17.46 -20.19
CA LYS A 421 12.24 -18.54 -19.18
C LYS A 421 12.04 -18.03 -17.75
N GLY A 422 11.85 -16.72 -17.59
CA GLY A 422 11.42 -16.13 -16.32
C GLY A 422 12.53 -15.93 -15.31
N ALA A 423 12.13 -15.95 -14.04
CA ALA A 423 12.86 -15.33 -12.94
C ALA A 423 14.24 -15.94 -12.65
N GLY A 424 14.54 -17.17 -13.10
CA GLY A 424 15.84 -17.81 -12.85
C GLY A 424 17.04 -17.09 -13.49
N TYR A 425 16.81 -16.37 -14.59
CA TYR A 425 17.86 -15.69 -15.36
C TYR A 425 18.03 -14.21 -15.00
N TYR A 426 17.08 -13.65 -14.26
CA TYR A 426 17.07 -12.21 -13.99
C TYR A 426 18.02 -11.84 -12.86
N LYS A 427 18.62 -10.67 -13.01
CA LYS A 427 19.26 -9.87 -11.97
C LYS A 427 18.57 -8.50 -11.90
N ILE A 428 18.99 -7.66 -10.97
CA ILE A 428 18.49 -6.30 -10.76
C ILE A 428 19.53 -5.29 -11.24
N ASP A 429 19.09 -4.32 -12.04
CA ASP A 429 19.87 -3.15 -12.43
C ASP A 429 20.37 -2.40 -11.20
N PRO A 430 21.69 -2.14 -11.05
CA PRO A 430 22.25 -1.34 -9.96
C PRO A 430 21.53 -0.02 -9.69
N ALA A 431 20.97 0.63 -10.72
CA ALA A 431 20.21 1.88 -10.57
C ALA A 431 18.98 1.74 -9.65
N PHE A 432 18.40 0.54 -9.52
CA PHE A 432 17.33 0.27 -8.56
C PHE A 432 17.81 0.49 -7.11
N PHE A 433 18.99 0.00 -6.77
CA PHE A 433 19.57 0.15 -5.44
C PHE A 433 20.12 1.56 -5.18
N GLU A 434 20.47 2.32 -6.23
CA GLU A 434 20.74 3.75 -6.06
C GLU A 434 19.48 4.51 -5.64
N LYS A 435 18.31 4.10 -6.16
CA LYS A 435 17.01 4.67 -5.79
C LYS A 435 16.55 4.17 -4.40
N TYR A 436 16.77 2.90 -4.09
CA TYR A 436 16.34 2.22 -2.86
C TYR A 436 17.52 1.52 -2.14
N PRO A 437 18.48 2.28 -1.57
CA PRO A 437 19.72 1.72 -1.00
C PRO A 437 19.47 0.79 0.19
N GLU A 438 18.37 0.97 0.90
CA GLU A 438 17.93 0.12 2.01
C GLU A 438 17.58 -1.31 1.59
N LEU A 439 17.20 -1.51 0.32
CA LEU A 439 16.86 -2.83 -0.23
C LEU A 439 18.10 -3.62 -0.69
N TRP A 440 19.27 -2.98 -0.75
CA TRP A 440 20.49 -3.62 -1.19
C TRP A 440 21.07 -4.56 -0.12
N ASP A 441 21.39 -5.78 -0.54
CA ASP A 441 22.02 -6.79 0.29
C ASP A 441 23.30 -7.34 -0.34
N GLN A 442 24.44 -7.09 0.32
CA GLN A 442 25.77 -7.47 -0.16
C GLN A 442 25.96 -8.99 -0.23
N ALA A 443 25.26 -9.75 0.62
CA ALA A 443 25.35 -11.20 0.64
C ALA A 443 24.64 -11.86 -0.54
N SER A 444 23.83 -11.10 -1.29
CA SER A 444 22.99 -11.63 -2.36
C SER A 444 23.55 -11.28 -3.75
N ASP A 445 23.79 -12.31 -4.57
CA ASP A 445 24.18 -12.15 -5.99
C ASP A 445 22.96 -11.84 -6.87
N VAL A 446 22.24 -10.77 -6.51
CA VAL A 446 21.04 -10.31 -7.25
C VAL A 446 21.32 -9.09 -8.08
N THR A 447 22.36 -8.31 -7.76
CA THR A 447 22.73 -7.10 -8.51
C THR A 447 23.52 -7.47 -9.76
N ALA A 448 23.16 -6.90 -10.90
CA ALA A 448 23.90 -7.09 -12.14
C ALA A 448 25.26 -6.37 -12.12
N THR A 449 26.18 -6.90 -12.91
CA THR A 449 27.57 -6.49 -13.06
C THR A 449 27.85 -6.19 -14.54
N GLY A 450 28.78 -5.28 -14.81
CA GLY A 450 29.15 -4.88 -16.16
C GLY A 450 28.50 -3.57 -16.62
N MET A 451 28.53 -3.30 -17.92
CA MET A 451 28.03 -2.05 -18.51
C MET A 451 26.56 -2.18 -18.95
N PRO A 452 25.68 -1.22 -18.62
CA PRO A 452 24.30 -1.23 -19.11
C PRO A 452 24.24 -0.96 -20.62
N LEU A 453 23.62 -1.86 -21.38
CA LEU A 453 23.15 -1.57 -22.74
C LEU A 453 21.70 -1.12 -22.67
N LYS A 454 21.44 0.11 -23.13
CA LYS A 454 20.12 0.72 -23.03
C LYS A 454 19.75 1.59 -24.24
N PRO A 455 18.45 1.71 -24.55
CA PRO A 455 17.95 2.69 -25.51
C PRO A 455 18.10 4.13 -24.98
N LYS A 456 17.92 5.10 -25.87
CA LYS A 456 17.91 6.54 -25.53
C LYS A 456 16.81 6.89 -24.51
N TYR A 457 15.65 6.25 -24.63
CA TYR A 457 14.50 6.47 -23.76
C TYR A 457 14.06 5.16 -23.16
N GLN A 458 13.89 5.18 -21.85
CA GLN A 458 13.53 4.02 -21.04
C GLN A 458 12.14 4.25 -20.45
N LYS A 459 11.25 3.28 -20.61
CA LYS A 459 9.91 3.30 -19.99
C LYS A 459 9.97 2.58 -18.64
N ILE A 460 9.09 3.01 -17.74
CA ILE A 460 8.83 2.36 -16.45
C ILE A 460 7.45 1.74 -16.53
N LEU A 461 7.30 0.55 -15.95
CA LEU A 461 6.01 -0.14 -15.89
C LEU A 461 5.03 0.61 -14.96
N THR A 462 3.76 0.62 -15.33
CA THR A 462 2.71 1.29 -14.56
C THR A 462 2.06 0.35 -13.54
N TYR A 463 1.42 0.94 -12.54
CA TYR A 463 0.64 0.26 -11.50
C TYR A 463 -0.86 0.59 -11.66
N PRO A 464 -1.77 -0.29 -11.19
CA PRO A 464 -3.19 -0.09 -11.38
C PRO A 464 -3.68 1.09 -10.54
N LYS A 465 -4.78 1.69 -10.98
CA LYS A 465 -5.52 2.62 -10.13
C LYS A 465 -6.18 1.85 -8.97
N PRO A 466 -6.56 2.53 -7.87
CA PRO A 466 -7.36 1.92 -6.81
C PRO A 466 -8.66 1.30 -7.36
N LEU A 467 -9.16 0.26 -6.68
CA LEU A 467 -10.43 -0.38 -7.01
C LEU A 467 -11.59 0.62 -6.97
N ASP A 468 -12.47 0.51 -7.96
CA ASP A 468 -13.77 1.20 -7.99
C ASP A 468 -14.90 0.19 -8.20
N SER A 469 -16.14 0.61 -7.91
CA SER A 469 -17.32 -0.26 -7.98
C SER A 469 -17.54 -0.86 -9.38
N SER A 470 -17.19 -0.12 -10.43
CA SER A 470 -17.32 -0.59 -11.82
C SER A 470 -16.36 -1.74 -12.12
N THR A 471 -15.12 -1.60 -11.66
CA THR A 471 -14.07 -2.62 -11.83
C THR A 471 -14.41 -3.88 -11.05
N VAL A 472 -14.89 -3.73 -9.81
CA VAL A 472 -15.34 -4.84 -8.97
C VAL A 472 -16.48 -5.61 -9.65
N GLU A 473 -17.49 -4.91 -10.17
CA GLU A 473 -18.62 -5.54 -10.84
C GLU A 473 -18.18 -6.27 -12.11
N THR A 474 -17.26 -5.68 -12.87
CA THR A 474 -16.69 -6.32 -14.05
C THR A 474 -15.94 -7.61 -13.69
N TYR A 475 -15.13 -7.59 -12.63
CA TYR A 475 -14.44 -8.79 -12.15
C TYR A 475 -15.40 -9.91 -11.75
N ARG A 476 -16.46 -9.55 -11.00
CA ARG A 476 -17.50 -10.50 -10.60
C ARG A 476 -18.17 -11.12 -11.82
N SER A 477 -18.72 -10.28 -12.69
CA SER A 477 -19.42 -10.70 -13.91
C SER A 477 -18.56 -11.59 -14.80
N PHE A 478 -17.28 -11.25 -14.96
CA PHE A 478 -16.35 -12.03 -15.79
C PHE A 478 -16.03 -13.41 -15.19
N ILE A 479 -15.79 -13.49 -13.87
CA ILE A 479 -15.53 -14.76 -13.18
C ILE A 479 -16.75 -15.66 -13.26
N ASP A 480 -17.94 -15.12 -12.99
CA ASP A 480 -19.20 -15.86 -13.07
C ASP A 480 -19.43 -16.40 -14.48
N PHE A 481 -19.38 -15.53 -15.50
CA PHE A 481 -19.54 -15.93 -16.89
C PHE A 481 -18.56 -17.03 -17.31
N SER A 482 -17.26 -16.84 -17.01
CA SER A 482 -16.22 -17.73 -17.53
C SER A 482 -16.26 -19.12 -16.88
N LEU A 483 -16.54 -19.19 -15.58
CA LEU A 483 -16.59 -20.47 -14.86
C LEU A 483 -17.94 -21.18 -15.02
N ASP A 484 -19.05 -20.45 -15.09
CA ASP A 484 -20.37 -21.06 -15.32
C ASP A 484 -20.49 -21.60 -16.75
N ALA A 485 -19.96 -20.86 -17.74
CA ALA A 485 -19.91 -21.34 -19.12
C ALA A 485 -19.04 -22.59 -19.25
N ALA A 486 -17.86 -22.62 -18.64
CA ALA A 486 -16.96 -23.78 -18.66
C ALA A 486 -17.60 -25.02 -18.00
N ASN A 487 -18.32 -24.83 -16.89
CA ASN A 487 -19.03 -25.91 -16.21
C ASN A 487 -20.20 -26.45 -17.05
N THR A 488 -20.98 -25.56 -17.67
CA THR A 488 -22.12 -25.93 -18.54
C THR A 488 -21.66 -26.75 -19.75
N ILE A 489 -20.54 -26.37 -20.37
CA ILE A 489 -19.95 -27.11 -21.49
C ILE A 489 -19.45 -28.48 -21.02
N SER A 490 -18.81 -28.56 -19.85
CA SER A 490 -18.27 -29.82 -19.31
C SER A 490 -19.37 -30.81 -18.88
N MET A 491 -20.57 -30.32 -18.59
CA MET A 491 -21.74 -31.11 -18.20
C MET A 491 -22.67 -31.48 -19.37
N SER A 492 -22.35 -31.03 -20.59
CA SER A 492 -23.10 -31.40 -21.79
C SER A 492 -22.62 -32.76 -22.33
N PRO A 493 -23.52 -33.72 -22.61
CA PRO A 493 -23.19 -35.12 -22.90
C PRO A 493 -22.47 -35.37 -24.21
#